data_AF-A0A7C1F0W5-F1
#
_entry.id   AF-A0A7C1F0W5-F1
#
_cell.length_a   1.000
_cell.length_b   1.000
_cell.length_c   1.000
_cell.angle_alpha   90.00
_cell.angle_beta   90.00
_cell.angle_gamma   90.00
#
_symmetry.space_group_name_H-M   'P 1'
#
loop_
_entity.id
_entity.type
_entity.pdbx_description
1 polymer ?
#
loop_
_entity_poly.entity_id
_entity_poly.type
_entity_poly.pdbx_seq_one_letter_code
_entity_poly.pdbx_strand_id
1 'polypeptide(L)' 'MWLNTISAFFARYKGLLVLVGIALVVLNWVLRALGLDWLTPQDLFLHLGVALGLFGMLLAVALG' A
#
# COMPACT_ATOMS: atom_id res chain seq x y z
N MET A 1 -15.22 0.94 20.33
CA MET A 1 -14.40 -0.26 20.60
C MET A 1 -13.54 -0.69 19.40
N TRP A 2 -13.97 -0.45 18.15
CA TRP A 2 -13.24 -0.86 16.93
C TRP A 2 -11.98 -0.03 16.59
N LEU A 3 -11.91 1.25 16.97
CA LEU A 3 -10.75 2.11 16.69
C LEU A 3 -9.46 1.61 17.36
N ASN A 4 -9.56 1.05 18.57
CA ASN A 4 -8.38 0.62 19.32
C ASN A 4 -7.72 -0.61 18.67
N THR A 5 -8.51 -1.49 18.05
CA THR A 5 -7.98 -2.67 17.37
C THR A 5 -7.24 -2.28 16.10
N ILE A 6 -7.80 -1.36 15.31
CA ILE A 6 -7.17 -0.86 14.09
C ILE A 6 -5.91 -0.05 14.44
N SER A 7 -6.00 0.83 15.45
CA SER A 7 -4.87 1.62 15.93
C SER A 7 -3.76 0.74 16.51
N ALA A 8 -4.07 -0.30 17.30
CA ALA A 8 -3.09 -1.24 17.81
C ALA A 8 -2.43 -2.08 16.70
N PHE A 9 -3.16 -2.39 15.62
CA PHE A 9 -2.61 -3.08 14.45
C PHE A 9 -1.63 -2.19 13.68
N PHE A 10 -1.96 -0.91 13.48
CA PHE A 10 -1.05 0.09 12.91
C PHE A 10 0.17 0.37 13.80
N ALA A 11 -0.02 0.40 15.13
CA ALA A 11 1.06 0.64 16.09
C ALA A 11 2.03 -0.54 16.24
N ARG A 12 1.54 -1.78 16.09
CA ARG A 12 2.36 -3.01 16.21
C ARG A 12 3.14 -3.32 14.94
N TYR A 13 2.67 -2.87 13.78
CA TYR A 13 3.31 -3.12 12.49
C TYR A 13 3.63 -1.79 11.81
N LYS A 14 4.65 -1.08 12.32
CA LYS A 14 5.14 0.20 11.76
C LYS A 14 5.45 0.14 10.24
N GLY A 15 5.67 -1.06 9.69
CA GLY A 15 5.86 -1.31 8.24
C GLY A 15 4.61 -1.74 7.47
N LEU A 16 3.42 -1.78 8.07
CA LEU A 16 2.22 -2.33 7.42
C LEU A 16 1.74 -1.46 6.26
N LEU A 17 1.85 -0.14 6.37
CA LEU A 17 1.62 0.78 5.26
C LEU A 17 2.61 0.56 4.10
N VAL A 18 3.89 0.31 4.41
CA VAL A 18 4.89 -0.03 3.40
C VAL A 18 4.54 -1.35 2.72
N LEU A 19 4.18 -2.38 3.49
CA LEU A 19 3.74 -3.68 2.98
C LEU A 19 2.48 -3.56 2.12
N VAL A 20 1.51 -2.73 2.52
CA VAL A 20 0.30 -2.44 1.75
C VAL A 20 0.66 -1.74 0.44
N GLY A 21 1.55 -0.74 0.47
CA GLY A 21 2.07 -0.09 -0.74
C GLY A 21 2.74 -1.07 -1.70
N ILE A 22 3.62 -1.93 -1.19
CA ILE A 22 4.27 -3.00 -1.98
C ILE A 22 3.22 -3.96 -2.55
N ALA A 23 2.24 -4.38 -1.76
CA ALA A 23 1.16 -5.27 -2.20
C ALA A 23 0.32 -4.63 -3.32
N LEU A 24 0.04 -3.33 -3.24
CA LEU A 24 -0.65 -2.58 -4.30
C LEU A 24 0.16 -2.51 -5.60
N VAL A 25 1.48 -2.29 -5.51
CA VAL A 25 2.37 -2.29 -6.68
C VAL A 25 2.42 -3.67 -7.34
N VAL A 26 2.57 -4.72 -6.53
CA VAL A 26 2.57 -6.12 -7.03
C VAL A 26 1.21 -6.46 -7.65
N LEU A 27 0.10 -6.05 -7.03
CA LEU A 27 -1.23 -6.28 -7.57
C LEU A 27 -1.45 -5.55 -8.91
N ASN A 28 -0.99 -4.30 -9.06
CA ASN A 28 -1.02 -3.60 -10.35
C ASN A 28 -0.27 -4.40 -11.42
N TRP A 29 0.90 -4.93 -11.07
CA TRP A 29 1.72 -5.72 -11.98
C TRP A 29 1.02 -7.03 -12.40
N VAL A 30 0.39 -7.73 -11.46
CA VAL A 30 -0.41 -8.93 -11.73
C VAL A 30 -1.61 -8.63 -12.63
N LEU A 31 -2.35 -7.55 -12.36
CA LEU A 31 -3.49 -7.12 -13.18
C LEU A 31 -3.05 -6.79 -14.62
N ARG A 32 -1.90 -6.14 -14.77
CA ARG A 32 -1.30 -5.83 -16.07
C ARG A 32 -0.82 -7.08 -16.80
N ALA A 33 -0.24 -8.05 -16.08
CA ALA A 33 0.17 -9.35 -16.63
C ALA A 33 -1.02 -10.19 -17.12
N LEU A 34 -2.20 -10.01 -16.52
CA LEU A 34 -3.44 -10.64 -16.98
C LEU A 34 -4.08 -9.92 -18.18
N GLY A 35 -3.47 -8.86 -18.70
CA GLY A 35 -3.98 -8.12 -19.86
C GLY A 35 -5.28 -7.36 -19.57
N LEU A 36 -5.56 -7.04 -18.30
CA LEU A 36 -6.72 -6.25 -17.89
C LEU A 36 -6.50 -4.75 -18.15
N ASP A 37 -6.05 -4.40 -19.35
CA ASP A 37 -5.77 -3.03 -19.81
C ASP A 37 -6.99 -2.11 -19.71
N TRP A 38 -8.20 -2.67 -19.62
CA TRP A 38 -9.44 -1.92 -19.38
C TRP A 38 -9.57 -1.35 -17.95
N LEU A 39 -8.86 -1.91 -16.96
CA LEU A 39 -8.80 -1.40 -15.57
C LEU A 39 -7.53 -0.59 -15.29
N THR A 40 -6.48 -0.73 -16.10
CA THR A 40 -5.16 -0.11 -15.87
C THR A 40 -4.65 0.77 -17.01
N PRO A 41 -5.45 1.60 -17.69
CA PRO A 41 -4.93 2.44 -18.77
C PRO A 41 -3.93 3.51 -18.30
N GLN A 42 -3.86 3.80 -16.99
CA GLN A 42 -2.93 4.81 -16.42
C GLN A 42 -2.10 4.30 -15.23
N ASP A 43 -2.00 2.98 -15.02
CA ASP A 43 -1.26 2.42 -13.87
C ASP A 43 -1.66 3.09 -12.53
N LEU A 44 -2.96 3.33 -12.33
CA LEU A 44 -3.47 4.03 -11.15
C LEU A 44 -3.11 3.31 -9.85
N PHE A 45 -3.17 1.97 -9.83
CA PHE A 45 -2.77 1.17 -8.67
C PHE A 45 -1.26 1.21 -8.43
N LEU A 46 -0.44 1.36 -9.48
CA LEU A 46 1.00 1.59 -9.34
C LEU A 46 1.27 2.94 -8.67
N HIS A 47 0.65 4.02 -9.16
CA HIS A 47 0.80 5.35 -8.58
C HIS A 47 0.31 5.40 -7.12
N LEU A 48 -0.85 4.79 -6.82
CA LEU A 48 -1.36 4.70 -5.47
C LEU A 48 -0.47 3.83 -4.57
N GLY A 49 0.04 2.71 -5.08
CA GLY A 49 0.94 1.82 -4.35
C GLY A 49 2.28 2.48 -4.02
N VAL A 50 2.86 3.24 -4.96
CA VAL A 50 4.08 4.03 -4.74
C VAL A 50 3.81 5.16 -3.74
N ALA A 51 2.70 5.90 -3.88
CA ALA A 51 2.34 6.97 -2.96
C ALA A 51 2.12 6.44 -1.53
N LEU A 52 1.37 5.34 -1.36
CA LEU A 52 1.15 4.69 -0.06
C LEU A 52 2.42 4.07 0.50
N GLY A 53 3.28 3.49 -0.35
CA GLY A 53 4.57 2.93 0.06
C GLY A 53 5.52 4.01 0.59
N LEU A 54 5.62 5.15 -0.10
CA LEU A 54 6.39 6.30 0.35
C LEU A 54 5.82 6.89 1.66
N PHE A 55 4.50 7.07 1.74
CA PHE A 55 3.86 7.51 2.98
C PHE A 55 4.10 6.55 4.14
N GLY A 56 4.05 5.24 3.88
CA GLY A 56 4.36 4.21 4.84
C GLY A 56 5.80 4.27 5.32
N MET A 57 6.75 4.52 4.42
CA MET A 57 8.16 4.63 4.76
C MET A 57 8.43 5.87 5.62
N LEU A 58 7.83 7.01 5.25
CA LEU A 58 7.91 8.24 6.04
C LEU A 58 7.31 8.06 7.45
N LEU A 59 6.18 7.36 7.57
CA LEU A 59 5.58 7.04 8.86
C LEU A 59 6.42 6.05 9.67
N ALA A 60 7.04 5.06 9.02
CA ALA A 60 7.93 4.12 9.67
C ALA A 60 9.18 4.81 10.25
N VAL A 61 9.72 5.82 9.55
CA VAL A 61 10.83 6.66 10.02
C VAL A 61 10.39 7.64 11.10
N ALA A 62 9.22 8.28 10.95
CA ALA A 62 8.75 9.30 11.91
C ALA A 62 8.28 8.71 13.26
N LEU A 63 7.78 7.47 13.26
CA LEU A 63 7.43 6.73 14.48
C LEU A 63 8.53 5.76 14.94
N GLY A 64 9.63 5.65 14.20
CA GLY A 64 10.79 4.80 14.51
C GLY A 64 11.67 5.43 15.58
#